data_AF-M0ACJ1-F1
#
_entry.id   AF-M0ACJ1-F1
#
_cell.length_a   1.000
_cell.length_b   1.000
_cell.length_c   1.000
_cell.angle_alpha   90.00
_cell.angle_beta   90.00
_cell.angle_gamma   90.00
#
_symmetry.space_group_name_H-M   'P 1'
#
loop_
_entity.id
_entity.type
_entity.pdbx_description
1 polymer ?
#
loop_
_entity_poly.entity_id
_entity_poly.type
_entity_poly.pdbx_seq_one_letter_code
_entity_poly.pdbx_strand_id
1 'polypeptide(L)'
;MCEPKSATKLCKDCDLPSSTTYRKLNRLREAALVKEYTEVRRDGPNATLYERDFTDISISIDDDEFTVSVERPKEDAEDRMATFWSEMKKES
;
A
#
# COMPACT_ATOMS: atom_id res chain seq x y z
N MET A 1 13.96 -3.28 -2.25
CA MET A 1 12.57 -3.02 -1.86
C MET A 1 12.52 -1.66 -1.17
N CYS A 2 11.40 -0.93 -1.26
CA CYS A 2 11.27 0.36 -0.59
C CYS A 2 10.69 0.10 0.79
N GLU A 3 11.39 0.44 1.87
CA GLU A 3 10.90 0.20 3.23
C GLU A 3 9.54 0.88 3.47
N PRO A 4 8.60 0.25 4.21
CA PRO A 4 7.32 0.85 4.56
C PRO A 4 7.48 2.18 5.30
N LYS A 5 6.64 3.17 4.99
CA LYS A 5 6.72 4.52 5.58
C LYS A 5 5.40 4.99 6.16
N SER A 6 5.46 5.74 7.26
CA SER A 6 4.28 6.39 7.82
C SER A 6 3.81 7.56 6.95
N ALA A 7 2.52 7.90 7.03
CA ALA A 7 1.96 9.07 6.35
C ALA A 7 2.72 10.36 6.69
N THR A 8 3.12 10.54 7.96
CA THR A 8 3.93 11.69 8.41
C THR A 8 5.28 11.74 7.71
N LYS A 9 5.96 10.60 7.56
CA LYS A 9 7.24 10.54 6.84
C LYS A 9 7.05 10.82 5.36
N LEU A 10 5.98 10.32 4.74
CA LEU A 10 5.64 10.63 3.34
C LEU A 10 5.32 12.10 3.11
N CYS A 11 4.64 12.78 4.05
CA CYS A 11 4.43 14.23 3.97
C CYS A 11 5.76 14.99 3.89
N LYS A 12 6.72 14.60 4.74
CA LYS A 12 8.05 15.21 4.77
C LYS A 12 8.88 14.88 3.53
N ASP A 13 8.95 13.59 3.17
CA ASP A 13 9.78 13.10 2.06
C ASP A 13 9.26 13.63 0.69
N CYS A 14 7.94 13.81 0.54
CA CYS A 14 7.33 14.29 -0.70
C CYS A 14 6.96 15.79 -0.69
N ASP A 15 7.25 16.51 0.39
CA ASP A 15 6.85 17.91 0.60
C ASP A 15 5.35 18.17 0.32
N LEU A 16 4.49 17.33 0.90
CA LEU A 16 3.05 17.38 0.72
C LEU A 16 2.31 17.76 2.01
N PRO A 17 1.28 18.62 1.95
CA PRO A 17 0.39 18.85 3.07
C PRO A 17 -0.28 17.55 3.51
N SER A 18 -0.44 17.37 4.82
CA SER A 18 -1.06 16.19 5.44
C SER A 18 -2.37 15.78 4.77
N SER A 19 -3.31 16.71 4.60
CA SER A 19 -4.61 16.44 3.95
C SER A 19 -4.49 15.90 2.52
N THR A 20 -3.47 16.33 1.77
CA THR A 20 -3.21 15.85 0.41
C THR A 20 -2.55 14.47 0.43
N THR A 21 -1.62 14.23 1.34
CA THR A 21 -0.97 12.92 1.52
C THR A 21 -2.00 11.86 1.90
N TYR A 22 -2.82 12.09 2.92
CA TYR A 22 -3.88 11.15 3.32
C TYR A 22 -4.89 10.90 2.19
N ARG A 23 -5.30 11.94 1.44
CA ARG A 23 -6.18 11.77 0.27
C ARG A 23 -5.55 10.90 -0.83
N LYS A 24 -4.26 11.07 -1.11
CA LYS A 24 -3.53 10.26 -2.10
C LYS A 24 -3.36 8.82 -1.62
N LEU A 25 -2.96 8.62 -0.37
CA LEU A 25 -2.82 7.28 0.23
C LEU A 25 -4.14 6.52 0.23
N ASN A 26 -5.25 7.18 0.58
CA ASN A 26 -6.57 6.56 0.53
C ASN A 26 -6.92 6.07 -0.89
N ARG A 27 -6.67 6.89 -1.92
CA ARG A 27 -6.89 6.50 -3.32
C ARG A 27 -5.99 5.35 -3.77
N LEU A 28 -4.71 5.38 -3.39
CA LEU A 28 -3.78 4.29 -3.70
C LEU A 28 -4.19 2.99 -2.99
N ARG A 29 -4.66 3.07 -1.74
CA ARG A 29 -5.18 1.92 -0.99
C ARG A 29 -6.43 1.35 -1.65
N GLU A 30 -7.38 2.20 -2.03
CA GLU A 30 -8.60 1.80 -2.73
C GLU A 30 -8.30 1.13 -4.08
N ALA A 31 -7.25 1.58 -4.78
CA ALA A 31 -6.76 0.94 -6.00
C ALA A 31 -5.85 -0.28 -5.75
N ALA A 32 -5.68 -0.69 -4.49
CA ALA A 32 -4.75 -1.72 -4.06
C ALA A 32 -3.31 -1.51 -4.54
N LEU A 33 -2.86 -0.27 -4.76
CA LEU A 33 -1.49 0.05 -5.21
C LEU A 33 -0.51 0.22 -4.04
N VAL A 34 -1.03 0.29 -2.82
CA VAL A 34 -0.24 0.27 -1.58
C VAL A 34 -0.84 -0.71 -0.59
N LYS A 35 0.02 -1.43 0.13
CA LYS A 35 -0.32 -2.23 1.32
C LYS A 35 -0.22 -1.35 2.56
N GLU A 36 -1.10 -1.62 3.51
CA GLU A 36 -1.14 -0.94 4.80
C GLU A 36 -0.74 -1.92 5.91
N TYR A 37 0.18 -1.49 6.77
CA TYR A 37 0.66 -2.24 7.92
C TYR A 37 0.42 -1.43 9.18
N THR A 38 0.14 -2.11 10.29
CA THR A 38 0.12 -1.47 11.60
C THR A 38 1.39 -1.84 12.33
N GLU A 39 2.27 -0.85 12.54
CA GLU A 39 3.42 -1.00 13.42
C GLU A 39 2.98 -0.85 14.87
N VAL A 40 3.05 -1.95 15.63
CA VAL A 40 2.77 -1.96 17.07
C VAL A 40 4.02 -1.55 17.81
N ARG A 41 3.98 -0.37 18.45
CA ARG A 41 5.11 0.17 19.21
C ARG A 41 4.91 -0.12 20.69
N ARG A 42 5.98 -0.52 21.38
CA ARG A 42 5.94 -0.69 22.84
C ARG A 42 5.81 0.65 23.57
N ASP A 43 6.40 1.69 22.99
CA ASP A 43 6.39 3.04 23.52
C ASP A 43 5.88 4.01 22.46
N GLY A 44 4.75 4.65 22.74
CA GLY A 44 4.09 5.61 21.85
C GLY A 44 2.92 5.04 21.05
N PRO A 45 2.22 5.89 20.25
CA PRO A 45 1.09 5.44 19.45
C PRO A 45 1.57 4.51 18.33
N ASN A 46 0.76 3.49 18.04
CA ASN A 46 0.91 2.68 16.85
C ASN A 46 0.96 3.57 15.61
N ALA A 47 1.75 3.15 14.62
CA ALA A 47 1.89 3.87 13.37
C ALA A 47 1.36 3.03 12.22
N THR A 48 0.50 3.63 11.39
CA THR A 48 0.15 3.06 10.09
C THR A 48 1.29 3.30 9.11
N LEU A 49 1.81 2.22 8.53
CA LEU A 49 2.85 2.25 7.52
C LEU A 49 2.28 1.84 6.16
N TYR A 50 2.82 2.42 5.10
CA TYR A 50 2.42 2.18 3.72
C TYR A 50 3.60 1.67 2.92
N GLU A 51 3.38 0.60 2.16
CA GLU A 51 4.34 0.04 1.22
C GLU A 51 3.73 -0.04 -0.18
N ARG A 52 4.55 0.17 -1.21
CA ARG A 52 4.14 0.04 -2.61
C ARG A 52 3.89 -1.44 -2.95
N ASP A 53 2.72 -1.74 -3.51
CA ASP A 53 2.28 -3.11 -3.82
C ASP A 53 2.19 -3.41 -5.33
N PHE A 54 3.05 -2.78 -6.13
CA PHE A 54 3.18 -3.05 -7.56
C PHE A 54 4.65 -2.91 -7.96
N THR A 55 5.10 -3.62 -8.99
CA THR A 55 6.39 -3.36 -9.63
C THR A 55 6.23 -2.34 -10.74
N ASP A 56 5.22 -2.53 -11.58
CA ASP A 56 4.99 -1.76 -12.81
C ASP A 56 3.49 -1.51 -13.03
N ILE A 57 3.18 -0.36 -13.62
CA ILE A 57 1.84 -0.01 -14.09
C ILE A 57 1.97 0.39 -15.56
N SER A 58 1.26 -0.33 -16.43
CA SER A 58 1.19 -0.05 -17.86
C SER A 58 -0.20 0.47 -18.20
N ILE A 59 -0.25 1.63 -18.87
CA ILE A 59 -1.48 2.25 -19.35
C ILE A 59 -1.38 2.33 -20.86
N SER A 60 -2.33 1.69 -21.55
CA SER A 60 -2.46 1.73 -23.00
C SER A 60 -3.76 2.43 -23.35
N ILE A 61 -3.68 3.33 -24.33
CA ILE A 61 -4.82 4.06 -24.87
C ILE A 61 -4.72 3.95 -26.39
N ASP A 62 -5.74 3.37 -27.01
CA ASP A 62 -5.92 3.40 -28.46
C ASP A 62 -7.27 4.04 -28.81
N ASP A 63 -7.67 3.99 -30.09
CA ASP A 63 -8.85 4.71 -30.59
C ASP A 63 -10.17 4.23 -29.93
N ASP A 64 -10.22 3.00 -29.41
CA ASP A 64 -11.45 2.40 -28.86
C ASP A 64 -11.27 1.78 -27.45
N GLU A 65 -10.04 1.57 -26.98
CA GLU A 65 -9.75 0.88 -25.72
C GLU A 65 -8.82 1.68 -24.78
N PHE A 66 -9.16 1.61 -23.49
CA PHE A 66 -8.32 2.06 -22.39
C PHE A 66 -8.00 0.87 -21.49
N THR A 67 -6.75 0.41 -21.51
CA THR A 67 -6.31 -0.77 -20.74
C THR A 67 -5.30 -0.37 -19.67
N VAL A 68 -5.51 -0.87 -18.45
CA VAL A 68 -4.54 -0.71 -17.35
C VAL A 68 -4.10 -2.09 -16.86
N SER A 69 -2.80 -2.31 -16.83
CA SER A 69 -2.17 -3.52 -16.30
C SER A 69 -1.28 -3.17 -15.12
N VAL A 70 -1.39 -3.93 -14.02
CA VAL A 70 -0.61 -3.72 -12.79
C VAL A 70 0.14 -5.01 -12.49
N GLU A 71 1.46 -4.96 -12.55
CA GLU A 71 2.32 -6.07 -12.17
C GLU A 71 2.57 -6.03 -10.66
N ARG A 72 2.38 -7.17 -9.99
CA ARG A 72 2.55 -7.29 -8.54
C ARG A 72 3.96 -7.74 -8.19
N PRO A 73 4.52 -7.26 -7.06
CA PRO A 73 5.77 -7.81 -6.54
C PRO A 73 5.59 -9.32 -6.30
N LYS A 74 6.66 -10.09 -6.46
CA LYS A 74 6.66 -11.49 -6.02
C LYS A 74 6.45 -11.48 -4.50
N GLU A 75 5.34 -12.03 -4.04
CA GLU A 75 5.09 -12.14 -2.60
C GLU A 75 6.07 -13.13 -1.99
N ASP A 76 6.75 -12.71 -0.91
CA ASP A 76 7.52 -13.63 -0.10
C ASP A 76 6.56 -14.60 0.60
N ALA A 77 7.01 -15.84 0.83
CA ALA A 77 6.17 -16.91 1.36
C ALA A 77 5.52 -16.56 2.72
N GLU A 78 6.16 -15.69 3.52
CA GLU A 78 5.65 -15.21 4.80
C GLU A 78 4.42 -14.30 4.66
N ASP A 79 4.37 -13.44 3.63
CA ASP A 79 3.24 -12.53 3.41
C ASP A 79 1.97 -13.28 3.02
N ARG A 80 2.11 -14.35 2.23
CA ARG A 80 0.99 -15.25 1.91
C ARG A 80 0.44 -15.92 3.16
N MET A 81 1.31 -16.39 4.05
CA MET A 81 0.89 -17.02 5.30
C MET A 81 0.18 -16.04 6.23
N ALA A 82 0.70 -14.82 6.38
CA ALA A 82 0.05 -13.77 7.18
C ALA A 82 -1.37 -13.45 6.68
N THR A 83 -1.55 -13.42 5.35
CA THR A 83 -2.86 -13.20 4.71
C THR A 83 -3.83 -14.35 5.01
N PHE A 84 -3.41 -15.60 4.84
CA PHE A 84 -4.20 -16.80 5.18
C PHE A 84 -4.63 -16.82 6.66
N TRP A 85 -3.74 -16.48 7.59
CA TRP A 85 -4.06 -16.45 9.01
C TRP A 85 -5.03 -15.31 9.38
N SER A 86 -4.99 -14.19 8.68
CA SER A 86 -5.92 -13.08 8.86
C SER A 86 -7.33 -13.43 8.38
N GLU A 87 -7.47 -14.22 7.32
CA GLU A 87 -8.76 -14.67 6.80
C GLU A 87 -9.42 -15.70 7.73
N MET A 88 -8.65 -16.67 8.26
CA MET A 88 -9.18 -17.65 9.22
C MET A 88 -9.69 -17.01 10.52
N LYS A 89 -9.07 -15.92 10.99
CA LYS A 89 -9.55 -15.20 12.19
C LYS A 89 -10.85 -14.42 11.98
N LYS A 90 -11.27 -14.18 10.72
CA LYS A 90 -12.53 -13.51 10.40
C LYS A 90 -13.74 -14.46 10.37
N GLU A 91 -13.52 -15.76 10.33
CA GLU A 91 -14.57 -16.80 10.33
C GLU A 91 -14.82 -17.47 11.70
N SER A 92 -14.18 -17.00 12.79
CA SER A 92 -14.43 -17.48 14.15
C SER A 92 -15.15 -16.46 15.03
#